data_AF-A0AAD5VVK5-F1
#
_entry.id   AF-A0AAD5VVK5-F1
#
_cell.length_a   1.000
_cell.length_b   1.000
_cell.length_c   1.000
_cell.angle_alpha   90.00
_cell.angle_beta   90.00
_cell.angle_gamma   90.00
#
_symmetry.space_group_name_H-M   'P 1'
#
loop_
_entity.id
_entity.type
_entity.pdbx_description
1 polymer ?
#
loop_
_entity_poly.entity_id
_entity_poly.type
_entity_poly.pdbx_seq_one_letter_code
_entity_poly.pdbx_strand_id
1 'polypeptide(L)'
;MSHDAEFRSLRNRIREADMALKDQSNLLDDLLSMYFGSDFLEIWYANGLYVKIRDVPGSLSGDILRLRVNVPPLNGHSEIIGDDIVDIAYKDIPAEDDDEEDTTVVAGTVMQLPVVAFDPKIHFAKTCRSIKEVSNLLQVQGHPNIVRLLGRNEAGDLVFLRHRRPFLDGSISDFRRLLLQLVDAVMFLHSKGIVHRDLAFRNLLLSQDRQNLILCDLESRYGSGHCPEIALARDNGAPDQEWPYSPKSDVYYFGITIAELVIQNAPRTPWQYFGNFVPPPPFDHIYHTCLKTNPDDRPTLAEIKEMLESIIV
;
A
#
# COMPACT_ATOMS: atom_id res chain seq x y z
N MET A 1 -28.20 18.72 3.35
CA MET A 1 -27.70 18.23 2.04
C MET A 1 -27.92 16.72 2.01
N SER A 2 -27.86 16.02 0.88
CA SER A 2 -27.92 14.55 0.93
C SER A 2 -26.67 14.01 1.64
N HIS A 3 -26.77 12.89 2.36
CA HIS A 3 -25.63 12.26 3.04
C HIS A 3 -24.41 12.08 2.11
N ASP A 4 -24.67 11.73 0.85
CA ASP A 4 -23.66 11.62 -0.20
C ASP A 4 -22.96 12.95 -0.55
N ALA A 5 -23.67 14.07 -0.53
CA ALA A 5 -23.07 15.37 -0.82
C ALA A 5 -22.15 15.82 0.33
N GLU A 6 -22.55 15.56 1.57
CA GLU A 6 -21.73 15.83 2.76
C GLU A 6 -20.48 14.93 2.79
N PHE A 7 -20.64 13.65 2.48
CA PHE A 7 -19.54 12.70 2.31
C PHE A 7 -18.53 13.17 1.25
N ARG A 8 -18.99 13.49 0.03
CA ARG A 8 -18.11 13.99 -1.05
C ARG A 8 -17.40 15.28 -0.64
N SER A 9 -18.10 16.20 0.01
CA SER A 9 -17.53 17.46 0.48
C SER A 9 -16.43 17.24 1.52
N LEU A 10 -16.68 16.39 2.54
CA LEU A 10 -15.68 16.07 3.55
C LEU A 10 -14.47 15.33 2.96
N ARG A 11 -14.71 14.32 2.11
CA ARG A 11 -13.64 13.62 1.37
C ARG A 11 -12.76 14.58 0.59
N ASN A 12 -13.36 15.48 -0.18
CA ASN A 12 -12.62 16.43 -1.00
C ASN A 12 -11.80 17.40 -0.15
N ARG A 13 -12.36 17.91 0.97
CA ARG A 13 -11.61 18.74 1.93
C ARG A 13 -10.41 18.02 2.52
N ILE A 14 -10.58 16.75 2.92
CA ILE A 14 -9.47 15.92 3.45
C ILE A 14 -8.39 15.77 2.37
N ARG A 15 -8.78 15.42 1.14
CA ARG A 15 -7.85 15.25 0.02
C ARG A 15 -7.09 16.54 -0.29
N GLU A 16 -7.78 17.67 -0.37
CA GLU A 16 -7.19 18.98 -0.65
C GLU A 16 -6.23 19.42 0.46
N ALA A 17 -6.59 19.23 1.72
CA ALA A 17 -5.71 19.51 2.85
C ALA A 17 -4.44 18.66 2.80
N ASP A 18 -4.56 17.36 2.51
CA ASP A 18 -3.42 16.47 2.37
C ASP A 18 -2.52 16.82 1.17
N MET A 19 -3.10 17.21 0.04
CA MET A 19 -2.34 17.73 -1.10
C MET A 19 -1.58 19.01 -0.74
N ALA A 20 -2.21 19.95 -0.02
CA ALA A 20 -1.54 21.16 0.42
C ALA A 20 -0.36 20.86 1.36
N LEU A 21 -0.50 19.91 2.29
CA LEU A 21 0.60 19.46 3.15
C LEU A 21 1.77 18.84 2.34
N LYS A 22 1.46 18.12 1.27
CA LYS A 22 2.47 17.54 0.37
C LYS A 22 3.19 18.61 -0.46
N ASP A 23 2.45 19.61 -0.93
CA ASP A 23 3.01 20.67 -1.76
C ASP A 23 3.92 21.62 -0.97
N GLN A 24 3.64 21.85 0.31
CA GLN A 24 4.46 22.70 1.18
C GLN A 24 5.69 21.99 1.79
N SER A 25 5.67 20.66 1.83
CA SER A 25 6.66 19.86 2.57
C SER A 25 7.94 19.64 1.77
N ASN A 26 9.07 19.98 2.36
CA ASN A 26 10.41 19.71 1.82
C ASN A 26 10.97 18.33 2.19
N LEU A 27 10.21 17.49 2.91
CA LEU A 27 10.71 16.23 3.47
C LEU A 27 11.28 15.28 2.41
N LEU A 28 10.70 15.32 1.20
CA LEU A 28 11.09 14.45 0.09
C LEU A 28 11.75 15.21 -1.07
N ASP A 29 12.12 16.48 -0.86
CA ASP A 29 12.84 17.26 -1.87
C ASP A 29 14.24 16.66 -2.04
N ASP A 30 14.70 16.51 -3.28
CA ASP A 30 16.00 15.91 -3.62
C ASP A 30 16.26 14.54 -2.96
N LEU A 31 15.20 13.77 -2.73
CA LEU A 31 15.27 12.43 -2.16
C LEU A 31 16.11 11.49 -3.04
N LEU A 32 17.09 10.82 -2.41
CA LEU A 32 17.84 9.71 -3.01
C LEU A 32 17.26 8.35 -2.59
N SER A 33 17.02 8.15 -1.29
CA SER A 33 16.42 6.94 -0.74
C SER A 33 15.75 7.22 0.60
N MET A 34 14.84 6.34 1.02
CA MET A 34 14.22 6.40 2.34
C MET A 34 13.92 5.02 2.91
N TYR A 35 13.81 4.95 4.23
CA TYR A 35 13.46 3.74 4.97
C TYR A 35 12.51 4.06 6.12
N PHE A 36 11.37 3.36 6.17
CA PHE A 36 10.33 3.54 7.19
C PHE A 36 10.42 2.50 8.30
N GLY A 37 11.14 2.77 9.38
CA GLY A 37 11.11 1.94 10.58
C GLY A 37 9.77 1.97 11.31
N SER A 38 9.68 1.18 12.38
CA SER A 38 8.50 1.07 13.24
C SER A 38 8.11 2.38 13.91
N ASP A 39 9.10 3.18 14.34
CA ASP A 39 8.92 4.48 15.00
C ASP A 39 9.82 5.58 14.41
N PHE A 40 10.42 5.37 13.24
CA PHE A 40 11.32 6.36 12.63
C PHE A 40 11.35 6.31 11.10
N LEU A 41 11.78 7.40 10.49
CA LEU A 41 12.08 7.53 9.08
C LEU A 41 13.57 7.86 8.90
N GLU A 42 14.27 7.10 8.07
CA GLU A 42 15.60 7.44 7.58
C GLU A 42 15.49 7.97 6.15
N ILE A 43 16.16 9.08 5.86
CA ILE A 43 16.19 9.72 4.54
C ILE A 43 17.62 9.99 4.14
N TRP A 44 17.93 9.66 2.90
CA TRP A 44 19.15 10.02 2.21
C TRP A 44 18.80 11.00 1.09
N TYR A 45 19.45 12.15 1.09
CA TYR A 45 19.26 13.20 0.09
C TYR A 45 20.38 13.17 -0.96
N ALA A 46 20.08 13.62 -2.18
CA ALA A 46 21.02 13.63 -3.31
C ALA A 46 22.26 14.51 -3.08
N ASN A 47 22.20 15.46 -2.15
CA ASN A 47 23.35 16.28 -1.73
C ASN A 47 24.29 15.57 -0.72
N GLY A 48 24.01 14.30 -0.37
CA GLY A 48 24.78 13.50 0.57
C GLY A 48 24.33 13.62 2.03
N LEU A 49 23.29 14.39 2.33
CA LEU A 49 22.74 14.50 3.69
C LEU A 49 21.97 13.22 4.07
N TYR A 50 22.28 12.67 5.24
CA TYR A 50 21.51 11.61 5.89
C TYR A 50 20.77 12.17 7.12
N VAL A 51 19.48 11.90 7.23
CA VAL A 51 18.64 12.36 8.34
C VAL A 51 17.81 11.19 8.86
N LYS A 52 17.78 11.03 10.18
CA LYS A 52 16.88 10.11 10.87
C LYS A 52 15.86 10.91 11.67
N ILE A 53 14.58 10.59 11.57
CA ILE A 53 13.49 11.35 12.21
C ILE A 53 12.62 10.37 12.98
N ARG A 54 12.49 10.53 14.30
CA ARG A 54 11.63 9.67 15.12
C ARG A 54 10.21 10.19 15.20
N ASP A 55 9.23 9.30 15.21
CA ASP A 55 7.84 9.67 15.48
C ASP A 55 7.63 9.94 16.95
N VAL A 56 7.67 11.21 17.32
CA VAL A 56 7.27 11.72 18.62
C VAL A 56 6.08 12.66 18.40
N PRO A 57 4.82 12.16 18.51
CA PRO A 57 3.64 12.98 18.23
C PRO A 57 3.59 14.25 19.08
N GLY A 58 3.26 15.39 18.45
CA GLY A 58 3.14 16.69 19.12
C GLY A 58 4.46 17.45 19.30
N SER A 59 5.53 17.02 18.63
CA SER A 59 6.84 17.66 18.60
C SER A 59 7.26 18.01 17.16
N LEU A 60 8.39 18.68 16.99
CA LEU A 60 9.00 18.96 15.69
C LEU A 60 9.13 17.69 14.82
N SER A 61 9.76 16.63 15.35
CA SER A 61 10.00 15.41 14.58
C SER A 61 8.68 14.74 14.14
N GLY A 62 7.69 14.70 15.04
CA GLY A 62 6.37 14.16 14.73
C GLY A 62 5.57 14.99 13.73
N ASP A 63 5.70 16.31 13.76
CA ASP A 63 5.03 17.21 12.82
C ASP A 63 5.71 17.22 11.44
N ILE A 64 7.03 17.02 11.37
CA ILE A 64 7.75 16.76 10.11
C ILE A 64 7.22 15.49 9.44
N LEU A 65 7.13 14.37 10.18
CA LEU A 65 6.63 13.11 9.62
C LEU A 65 5.16 13.19 9.16
N ARG A 66 4.39 14.13 9.70
CA ARG A 66 3.00 14.41 9.29
C ARG A 66 2.90 15.54 8.25
N LEU A 67 4.04 15.99 7.71
CA LEU A 67 4.17 17.04 6.69
C LEU A 67 3.62 18.43 7.11
N ARG A 68 3.49 18.66 8.42
CA ARG A 68 2.96 19.91 8.98
C ARG A 68 4.04 20.98 9.10
N VAL A 69 5.29 20.55 9.27
CA VAL A 69 6.47 21.41 9.38
C VAL A 69 7.55 20.87 8.46
N ASN A 70 8.33 21.77 7.88
CA ASN A 70 9.48 21.41 7.05
C ASN A 70 10.65 20.91 7.90
N VAL A 71 11.46 20.03 7.33
CA VAL A 71 12.78 19.72 7.88
C VAL A 71 13.56 21.03 7.96
N PRO A 72 14.04 21.44 9.16
CA PRO A 72 14.79 22.69 9.30
C PRO A 72 16.13 22.60 8.55
N PRO A 73 16.79 23.71 8.27
CA PRO A 73 18.15 23.68 7.74
C PRO A 73 19.10 22.91 8.67
N LEU A 74 19.82 21.92 8.14
CA LEU A 74 20.76 21.08 8.88
C LEU A 74 22.20 21.35 8.41
N ASN A 75 23.15 21.37 9.34
CA ASN A 75 24.57 21.62 9.05
C ASN A 75 25.37 20.35 8.73
N GLY A 76 24.77 19.18 8.94
CA GLY A 76 25.38 17.87 8.80
C GLY A 76 24.33 16.79 8.98
N HIS A 77 24.74 15.52 9.02
CA HIS A 77 23.82 14.42 9.25
C HIS A 77 23.22 14.51 10.65
N SER A 78 21.90 14.32 10.77
CA SER A 78 21.22 14.56 12.05
C SER A 78 20.15 13.51 12.36
N GLU A 79 19.97 13.23 13.64
CA GLU A 79 18.76 12.59 14.17
C GLU A 79 17.87 13.67 14.79
N ILE A 80 16.59 13.71 14.40
CA ILE A 80 15.57 14.60 14.97
C ILE A 80 14.67 13.74 15.86
N ILE A 81 14.67 14.02 17.16
CA ILE A 81 13.91 13.26 18.17
C ILE A 81 13.15 14.25 19.03
N GLY A 82 11.82 14.25 18.94
CA GLY A 82 11.04 15.25 19.64
C GLY A 82 11.33 16.63 19.05
N ASP A 83 11.74 17.57 19.90
CA ASP A 83 12.16 18.91 19.51
C ASP A 83 13.68 19.06 19.41
N ASP A 84 14.44 17.99 19.69
CA ASP A 84 15.89 17.99 19.68
C ASP A 84 16.44 17.55 18.33
N ILE A 85 17.54 18.19 17.91
CA ILE A 85 18.32 17.84 16.71
C ILE A 85 19.73 17.50 17.17
N VAL A 86 20.18 16.29 16.86
CA VAL A 86 21.47 15.75 17.30
C VAL A 86 22.30 15.37 16.08
N ASP A 87 23.57 15.77 16.06
CA ASP A 87 24.49 15.35 15.01
C ASP A 87 24.78 13.85 15.13
N ILE A 88 24.75 13.15 13.99
CA ILE A 88 25.02 11.70 13.91
C ILE A 88 26.05 11.40 12.82
N ALA A 89 26.62 10.19 12.88
CA ALA A 89 27.43 9.69 11.78
C ALA A 89 26.57 9.38 10.55
N TYR A 90 27.16 9.47 9.37
CA TYR A 90 26.52 8.95 8.15
C TYR A 90 26.26 7.45 8.30
N LYS A 91 25.11 7.01 7.80
CA LYS A 91 24.76 5.60 7.64
C LYS A 91 24.60 5.33 6.15
N ASP A 92 25.18 4.24 5.64
CA ASP A 92 24.97 3.83 4.25
C ASP A 92 23.50 3.46 3.99
N ILE A 93 23.07 3.67 2.75
CA ILE A 93 21.78 3.17 2.28
C ILE A 93 21.82 1.63 2.39
N PRO A 94 20.84 0.99 3.05
CA PRO A 94 20.77 -0.47 3.09
C PRO A 94 20.82 -1.04 1.67
N ALA A 95 21.62 -2.07 1.43
CA ALA A 95 21.58 -2.78 0.16
C ALA A 95 20.16 -3.32 -0.04
N GLU A 96 19.61 -3.14 -1.24
CA GLU A 96 18.42 -3.90 -1.63
C GLU A 96 18.85 -5.37 -1.74
N ASP A 97 18.09 -6.28 -1.14
CA ASP A 97 18.32 -7.71 -1.29
C ASP A 97 18.01 -8.10 -2.75
N ASP A 98 19.02 -7.96 -3.61
CA ASP A 98 19.09 -8.39 -5.01
C ASP A 98 19.13 -9.93 -5.12
N ASP A 99 18.37 -10.63 -4.29
CA ASP A 99 18.03 -12.03 -4.54
C ASP A 99 17.11 -12.08 -5.77
N GLU A 100 17.51 -11.60 -6.94
CA GLU A 100 16.76 -11.81 -8.16
C GLU A 100 16.59 -13.32 -8.34
N GLU A 101 15.33 -13.76 -8.47
CA GLU A 101 15.05 -15.17 -8.74
C GLU A 101 15.73 -15.52 -10.06
N ASP A 102 16.33 -16.71 -10.18
CA ASP A 102 17.06 -17.09 -11.39
C ASP A 102 16.19 -16.86 -12.63
N THR A 103 16.56 -15.84 -13.41
CA THR A 103 15.80 -15.35 -14.54
C THR A 103 15.57 -16.42 -15.59
N THR A 104 16.47 -17.41 -15.69
CA THR A 104 16.30 -18.55 -16.58
C THR A 104 15.19 -19.51 -16.12
N VAL A 105 15.05 -19.71 -14.81
CA VAL A 105 13.99 -20.56 -14.22
C VAL A 105 12.64 -19.84 -14.33
N VAL A 106 12.61 -18.53 -14.08
CA VAL A 106 11.41 -17.71 -14.26
C VAL A 106 10.95 -17.76 -15.72
N ALA A 107 11.86 -17.52 -16.67
CA ALA A 107 11.56 -17.62 -18.09
C ALA A 107 11.06 -19.02 -18.48
N GLY A 108 11.70 -20.08 -17.97
CA GLY A 108 11.29 -21.46 -18.21
C GLY A 108 9.86 -21.75 -17.75
N THR A 109 9.46 -21.23 -16.59
CA THR A 109 8.09 -21.34 -16.08
C THR A 109 7.10 -20.58 -16.97
N VAL A 110 7.42 -19.34 -17.31
CA VAL A 110 6.55 -18.49 -18.14
C VAL A 110 6.35 -19.10 -19.52
N MET A 111 7.38 -19.71 -20.12
CA MET A 111 7.31 -20.33 -21.44
C MET A 111 6.31 -21.51 -21.52
N GLN A 112 5.90 -22.08 -20.38
CA GLN A 112 4.86 -23.11 -20.31
C GLN A 112 3.44 -22.53 -20.43
N LEU A 113 3.26 -21.22 -20.25
CA LEU A 113 1.98 -20.55 -20.41
C LEU A 113 1.56 -20.48 -21.89
N PRO A 114 0.26 -20.54 -22.19
CA PRO A 114 -0.23 -20.42 -23.55
C PRO A 114 0.11 -19.04 -24.13
N VAL A 115 0.52 -19.01 -25.40
CA VAL A 115 0.68 -17.76 -26.15
C VAL A 115 -0.71 -17.21 -26.47
N VAL A 116 -0.96 -15.95 -26.13
CA VAL A 116 -2.20 -15.25 -26.41
C VAL A 116 -1.98 -14.07 -27.36
N ALA A 117 -2.97 -13.80 -28.22
CA ALA A 117 -2.94 -12.63 -29.08
C ALA A 117 -2.92 -11.35 -28.22
N PHE A 118 -1.91 -10.51 -28.41
CA PHE A 118 -1.75 -9.26 -27.67
C PHE A 118 -2.36 -8.09 -28.45
N ASP A 119 -3.23 -7.32 -27.79
CA ASP A 119 -3.77 -6.06 -28.31
C ASP A 119 -3.57 -5.00 -27.22
N PRO A 120 -2.68 -4.01 -27.43
CA PRO A 120 -2.37 -3.01 -26.42
C PRO A 120 -3.57 -2.14 -26.01
N LYS A 121 -4.69 -2.16 -26.75
CA LYS A 121 -5.92 -1.43 -26.39
C LYS A 121 -6.67 -2.11 -25.25
N ILE A 122 -6.64 -3.44 -25.19
CA ILE A 122 -7.42 -4.25 -24.24
C ILE A 122 -6.56 -5.10 -23.32
N HIS A 123 -5.28 -5.22 -23.60
CA HIS A 123 -4.32 -6.00 -22.82
C HIS A 123 -3.29 -5.11 -22.13
N PHE A 124 -2.81 -5.61 -21.00
CA PHE A 124 -1.63 -5.14 -20.29
C PHE A 124 -0.63 -6.30 -20.26
N ALA A 125 0.65 -6.01 -20.47
CA ALA A 125 1.70 -7.00 -20.40
C ALA A 125 2.77 -6.52 -19.41
N LYS A 126 3.30 -7.45 -18.61
CA LYS A 126 4.47 -7.20 -17.77
C LYS A 126 5.41 -8.40 -17.78
N THR A 127 6.70 -8.11 -17.66
CA THR A 127 7.71 -9.14 -17.44
C THR A 127 7.49 -9.76 -16.06
N CYS A 128 7.49 -11.10 -16.02
CA CYS A 128 7.41 -11.84 -14.77
C CYS A 128 8.73 -11.72 -14.02
N ARG A 129 8.68 -11.37 -12.74
CA ARG A 129 9.87 -11.30 -11.87
C ARG A 129 9.95 -12.42 -10.86
N SER A 130 8.86 -13.17 -10.66
CA SER A 130 8.85 -14.28 -9.72
C SER A 130 8.01 -15.45 -10.18
N ILE A 131 8.53 -16.67 -10.01
CA ILE A 131 7.81 -17.92 -10.28
C ILE A 131 6.58 -18.02 -9.39
N LYS A 132 6.70 -17.52 -8.15
CA LYS A 132 5.60 -17.52 -7.18
C LYS A 132 4.40 -16.72 -7.67
N GLU A 133 4.63 -15.63 -8.41
CA GLU A 133 3.56 -14.85 -9.02
C GLU A 133 2.72 -15.71 -9.97
N VAL A 134 3.37 -16.46 -10.86
CA VAL A 134 2.67 -17.33 -11.82
C VAL A 134 1.86 -18.38 -11.10
N SER A 135 2.45 -19.03 -10.08
CA SER A 135 1.75 -20.03 -9.26
C SER A 135 0.51 -19.44 -8.58
N ASN A 136 0.65 -18.27 -7.93
CA ASN A 136 -0.46 -17.59 -7.27
C ASN A 136 -1.55 -17.20 -8.27
N LEU A 137 -1.19 -16.58 -9.39
CA LEU A 137 -2.10 -16.17 -10.47
C LEU A 137 -2.88 -17.35 -11.06
N LEU A 138 -2.27 -18.52 -11.19
CA LEU A 138 -2.93 -19.73 -11.67
C LEU A 138 -3.87 -20.32 -10.61
N GLN A 139 -3.48 -20.32 -9.34
CA GLN A 139 -4.26 -20.89 -8.24
C GLN A 139 -5.59 -20.13 -8.00
N VAL A 140 -5.62 -18.82 -8.31
CA VAL A 140 -6.76 -17.93 -8.02
C VAL A 140 -7.63 -17.63 -9.24
N GLN A 141 -7.36 -18.29 -10.38
CA GLN A 141 -8.13 -18.13 -11.61
C GLN A 141 -9.64 -18.32 -11.37
N GLY A 142 -10.43 -17.44 -11.99
CA GLY A 142 -11.89 -17.51 -11.96
C GLY A 142 -12.56 -16.64 -10.90
N HIS A 143 -11.83 -16.03 -9.97
CA HIS A 143 -12.42 -15.05 -9.05
C HIS A 143 -12.73 -13.73 -9.78
N PRO A 144 -13.94 -13.15 -9.65
CA PRO A 144 -14.34 -11.97 -10.41
C PRO A 144 -13.61 -10.67 -10.02
N ASN A 145 -13.05 -10.62 -8.81
CA ASN A 145 -12.38 -9.45 -8.24
C ASN A 145 -10.86 -9.62 -8.07
N ILE A 146 -10.26 -10.61 -8.74
CA ILE A 146 -8.80 -10.80 -8.79
C ILE A 146 -8.36 -10.82 -10.25
N VAL A 147 -7.20 -10.23 -10.53
CA VAL A 147 -6.66 -10.13 -11.89
C VAL A 147 -6.49 -11.50 -12.52
N ARG A 148 -6.92 -11.63 -13.78
CA ARG A 148 -6.83 -12.88 -14.54
C ARG A 148 -5.61 -12.88 -15.44
N LEU A 149 -4.67 -13.78 -15.18
CA LEU A 149 -3.60 -14.12 -16.13
C LEU A 149 -4.21 -14.81 -17.35
N LEU A 150 -4.03 -14.23 -18.54
CA LEU A 150 -4.52 -14.80 -19.80
C LEU A 150 -3.55 -15.80 -20.42
N GLY A 151 -2.25 -15.62 -20.15
CA GLY A 151 -1.16 -16.37 -20.75
C GLY A 151 0.05 -15.47 -20.91
N ARG A 152 0.80 -15.66 -22.00
CA ARG A 152 1.96 -14.82 -22.34
C ARG A 152 1.90 -14.27 -23.77
N ASN A 153 2.66 -13.23 -24.05
CA ASN A 153 2.94 -12.80 -25.42
C ASN A 153 4.14 -13.59 -26.01
N GLU A 154 4.48 -13.32 -27.28
CA GLU A 154 5.63 -13.96 -27.94
C GLU A 154 6.97 -13.61 -27.29
N ALA A 155 7.09 -12.42 -26.69
CA ALA A 155 8.28 -11.96 -25.98
C ALA A 155 8.47 -12.62 -24.60
N GLY A 156 7.47 -13.36 -24.10
CA GLY A 156 7.53 -14.00 -22.79
C GLY A 156 7.01 -13.13 -21.64
N ASP A 157 6.32 -12.02 -21.91
CA ASP A 157 5.65 -11.26 -20.86
C ASP A 157 4.30 -11.89 -20.50
N LEU A 158 3.92 -11.80 -19.22
CA LEU A 158 2.59 -12.18 -18.74
C LEU A 158 1.56 -11.20 -19.30
N VAL A 159 0.45 -11.73 -19.81
CA VAL A 159 -0.62 -10.94 -20.43
C VAL A 159 -1.89 -10.98 -19.58
N PHE A 160 -2.46 -9.79 -19.34
CA PHE A 160 -3.66 -9.56 -18.55
C PHE A 160 -4.67 -8.71 -19.32
N LEU A 161 -5.92 -8.70 -18.87
CA LEU A 161 -6.88 -7.70 -19.31
C LEU A 161 -6.50 -6.32 -18.77
N ARG A 162 -6.65 -5.30 -19.60
CA ARG A 162 -6.43 -3.91 -19.22
C ARG A 162 -7.64 -3.41 -18.43
N HIS A 163 -7.36 -2.96 -17.22
CA HIS A 163 -8.34 -2.34 -16.32
C HIS A 163 -8.07 -0.84 -16.18
N ARG A 164 -8.99 -0.13 -15.53
CA ARG A 164 -8.88 1.31 -15.27
C ARG A 164 -8.25 1.55 -13.91
N ARG A 165 -7.61 2.72 -13.76
CA ARG A 165 -7.21 3.22 -12.45
C ARG A 165 -8.45 3.41 -11.56
N PRO A 166 -8.36 3.20 -10.24
CA PRO A 166 -9.49 3.18 -9.33
C PRO A 166 -9.99 4.58 -8.91
N PHE A 167 -9.83 5.58 -9.78
CA PHE A 167 -10.33 6.93 -9.51
C PHE A 167 -11.79 7.08 -9.90
N LEU A 168 -12.65 7.50 -8.98
CA LEU A 168 -14.07 7.75 -9.22
C LEU A 168 -14.63 8.87 -8.33
N ASP A 169 -15.58 9.66 -8.81
CA ASP A 169 -16.36 10.55 -7.94
C ASP A 169 -17.51 9.78 -7.26
N GLY A 170 -17.14 8.84 -6.39
CA GLY A 170 -18.06 7.86 -5.81
C GLY A 170 -18.95 8.41 -4.69
N SER A 171 -20.14 7.81 -4.56
CA SER A 171 -21.01 7.88 -3.37
C SER A 171 -20.50 6.97 -2.25
N ILE A 172 -21.13 7.01 -1.07
CA ILE A 172 -20.89 6.02 -0.01
C ILE A 172 -21.17 4.60 -0.54
N SER A 173 -22.25 4.44 -1.32
CA SER A 173 -22.64 3.15 -1.91
C SER A 173 -21.60 2.60 -2.87
N ASP A 174 -20.97 3.47 -3.67
CA ASP A 174 -19.91 3.05 -4.60
C ASP A 174 -18.69 2.51 -3.86
N PHE A 175 -18.18 3.23 -2.86
CA PHE A 175 -17.03 2.77 -2.09
C PHE A 175 -17.36 1.53 -1.28
N ARG A 176 -18.54 1.48 -0.64
CA ARG A 176 -19.00 0.29 0.08
C ARG A 176 -19.02 -0.95 -0.82
N ARG A 177 -19.58 -0.84 -2.03
CA ARG A 177 -19.60 -1.92 -3.02
C ARG A 177 -18.18 -2.38 -3.40
N LEU A 178 -17.28 -1.45 -3.71
CA LEU A 178 -15.90 -1.77 -4.08
C LEU A 178 -15.14 -2.42 -2.91
N LEU A 179 -15.34 -1.94 -1.69
CA LEU A 179 -14.70 -2.51 -0.50
C LEU A 179 -15.22 -3.92 -0.18
N LEU A 180 -16.51 -4.19 -0.36
CA LEU A 180 -17.05 -5.55 -0.23
C LEU A 180 -16.40 -6.52 -1.23
N GLN A 181 -16.22 -6.08 -2.48
CA GLN A 181 -15.52 -6.86 -3.51
C GLN A 181 -14.04 -7.09 -3.14
N LEU A 182 -13.38 -6.11 -2.52
CA LEU A 182 -12.01 -6.26 -2.03
C LEU A 182 -11.95 -7.27 -0.87
N VAL A 183 -12.86 -7.19 0.10
CA VAL A 183 -12.93 -8.17 1.20
C VAL A 183 -13.09 -9.58 0.66
N ASP A 184 -14.02 -9.79 -0.28
CA ASP A 184 -14.26 -11.10 -0.88
C ASP A 184 -13.02 -11.64 -1.61
N ALA A 185 -12.31 -10.78 -2.35
CA ALA A 185 -11.05 -11.14 -3.01
C ALA A 185 -9.97 -11.55 -2.00
N VAL A 186 -9.76 -10.77 -0.93
CA VAL A 186 -8.73 -11.06 0.08
C VAL A 186 -9.09 -12.32 0.88
N MET A 187 -10.36 -12.51 1.24
CA MET A 187 -10.83 -13.75 1.88
C MET A 187 -10.56 -14.97 0.99
N PHE A 188 -10.79 -14.84 -0.32
CA PHE A 188 -10.50 -15.91 -1.26
C PHE A 188 -9.00 -16.21 -1.34
N LEU A 189 -8.12 -15.20 -1.39
CA LEU A 189 -6.67 -15.38 -1.32
C LEU A 189 -6.26 -16.13 -0.05
N HIS A 190 -6.74 -15.69 1.11
CA HIS A 190 -6.44 -16.33 2.39
C HIS A 190 -6.92 -17.78 2.42
N SER A 191 -8.08 -18.09 1.82
CA SER A 191 -8.59 -19.46 1.69
C SER A 191 -7.69 -20.38 0.83
N LYS A 192 -6.83 -19.80 -0.01
CA LYS A 192 -5.82 -20.51 -0.82
C LYS A 192 -4.43 -20.54 -0.17
N GLY A 193 -4.30 -20.00 1.04
CA GLY A 193 -3.01 -19.86 1.74
C GLY A 193 -2.13 -18.73 1.21
N ILE A 194 -2.70 -17.79 0.45
CA ILE A 194 -1.97 -16.64 -0.11
C ILE A 194 -2.23 -15.44 0.80
N VAL A 195 -1.17 -14.92 1.43
CA VAL A 195 -1.16 -13.57 2.03
C VAL A 195 -0.72 -12.60 0.94
N HIS A 196 -1.45 -11.52 0.73
CA HIS A 196 -1.17 -10.58 -0.34
C HIS A 196 0.14 -9.81 -0.08
N ARG A 197 0.38 -9.38 1.17
CA ARG A 197 1.57 -8.66 1.67
C ARG A 197 1.71 -7.21 1.18
N ASP A 198 1.04 -6.86 0.10
CA ASP A 198 1.13 -5.51 -0.49
C ASP A 198 -0.24 -4.90 -0.86
N LEU A 199 -1.23 -5.00 0.05
CA LEU A 199 -2.52 -4.34 -0.17
C LEU A 199 -2.33 -2.83 -0.12
N ALA A 200 -2.56 -2.18 -1.26
CA ALA A 200 -2.46 -0.73 -1.41
C ALA A 200 -3.30 -0.28 -2.62
N PHE A 201 -3.63 1.01 -2.67
CA PHE A 201 -4.40 1.61 -3.77
C PHE A 201 -3.78 1.39 -5.14
N ARG A 202 -2.44 1.33 -5.24
CA ARG A 202 -1.73 1.04 -6.51
C ARG A 202 -2.05 -0.36 -7.07
N ASN A 203 -2.45 -1.29 -6.21
CA ASN A 203 -2.77 -2.67 -6.53
C ASN A 203 -4.28 -2.90 -6.67
N LEU A 204 -5.06 -1.82 -6.70
CA LEU A 204 -6.48 -1.84 -7.03
C LEU A 204 -6.72 -1.30 -8.44
N LEU A 205 -7.55 -1.99 -9.20
CA LEU A 205 -8.00 -1.58 -10.51
C LEU A 205 -9.53 -1.65 -10.59
N LEU A 206 -10.11 -1.05 -11.63
CA LEU A 206 -11.54 -1.12 -11.91
C LEU A 206 -11.83 -1.73 -13.28
N SER A 207 -12.92 -2.49 -13.36
CA SER A 207 -13.54 -2.87 -14.64
C SER A 207 -13.85 -1.64 -15.50
N GLN A 208 -14.06 -1.85 -16.80
CA GLN A 208 -14.26 -0.76 -17.74
C GLN A 208 -15.51 0.10 -17.43
N ASP A 209 -16.55 -0.52 -16.87
CA ASP A 209 -17.78 0.11 -16.38
C ASP A 209 -17.69 0.64 -14.94
N ARG A 210 -16.52 0.48 -14.28
CA ARG A 210 -16.22 0.90 -12.91
C ARG A 210 -17.07 0.23 -11.82
N GLN A 211 -17.74 -0.88 -12.15
CA GLN A 211 -18.61 -1.61 -11.22
C GLN A 211 -17.89 -2.71 -10.42
N ASN A 212 -16.71 -3.14 -10.87
CA ASN A 212 -15.95 -4.19 -10.21
C ASN A 212 -14.53 -3.72 -9.87
N LEU A 213 -14.16 -3.87 -8.61
CA LEU A 213 -12.78 -3.81 -8.16
C LEU A 213 -12.04 -5.07 -8.60
N ILE A 214 -10.81 -4.90 -9.06
CA ILE A 214 -9.90 -5.98 -9.44
C ILE A 214 -8.62 -5.80 -8.62
N LEU A 215 -8.37 -6.75 -7.72
CA LEU A 215 -7.11 -6.84 -6.98
C LEU A 215 -6.03 -7.44 -7.89
N CYS A 216 -4.88 -6.79 -7.98
CA CYS A 216 -3.74 -7.25 -8.77
C CYS A 216 -2.47 -7.33 -7.92
N ASP A 217 -1.36 -7.70 -8.56
CA ASP A 217 -0.04 -7.83 -7.94
C ASP A 217 0.07 -8.96 -6.91
N LEU A 218 0.14 -10.20 -7.42
CA LEU A 218 0.20 -11.42 -6.62
C LEU A 218 1.62 -12.00 -6.54
N GLU A 219 2.64 -11.15 -6.66
CA GLU A 219 4.04 -11.58 -6.57
C GLU A 219 4.32 -12.18 -5.18
N SER A 220 3.74 -11.59 -4.11
CA SER A 220 3.80 -12.04 -2.71
C SER A 220 5.20 -12.39 -2.19
N ARG A 221 6.25 -11.97 -2.90
CA ARG A 221 7.65 -12.18 -2.54
C ARG A 221 8.08 -11.08 -1.59
N TYR A 222 8.02 -9.86 -2.06
CA TYR A 222 8.18 -8.64 -1.28
C TYR A 222 6.82 -8.09 -0.87
N GLY A 223 6.80 -7.26 0.15
CA GLY A 223 5.59 -6.65 0.67
C GLY A 223 5.88 -5.32 1.31
N SER A 224 4.81 -4.61 1.65
CA SER A 224 4.91 -3.38 2.42
C SER A 224 5.47 -3.71 3.81
N GLY A 225 6.50 -2.97 4.24
CA GLY A 225 7.26 -3.27 5.46
C GLY A 225 6.93 -2.43 6.69
N HIS A 226 5.92 -1.55 6.64
CA HIS A 226 5.65 -0.59 7.72
C HIS A 226 4.50 -0.99 8.66
N CYS A 227 3.88 -2.15 8.46
CA CYS A 227 2.99 -2.76 9.44
C CYS A 227 3.79 -3.07 10.73
N PRO A 228 3.27 -2.80 11.94
CA PRO A 228 4.08 -2.77 13.17
C PRO A 228 4.93 -4.02 13.44
N GLU A 229 4.37 -5.21 13.29
CA GLU A 229 5.09 -6.47 13.53
C GLU A 229 6.16 -6.77 12.47
N ILE A 230 5.95 -6.32 11.24
CA ILE A 230 6.90 -6.49 10.13
C ILE A 230 8.03 -5.47 10.29
N ALA A 231 7.68 -4.21 10.55
CA ALA A 231 8.64 -3.15 10.81
C ALA A 231 9.54 -3.50 12.00
N LEU A 232 8.97 -4.03 13.08
CA LEU A 232 9.72 -4.47 14.27
C LEU A 232 10.67 -5.63 13.95
N ALA A 233 10.23 -6.65 13.20
CA ALA A 233 11.10 -7.77 12.82
C ALA A 233 12.29 -7.28 11.99
N ARG A 234 12.02 -6.41 11.01
CA ARG A 234 13.04 -5.81 10.15
C ARG A 234 14.01 -4.90 10.91
N ASP A 235 13.50 -4.04 11.79
CA ASP A 235 14.32 -3.14 12.60
C ASP A 235 15.24 -3.92 13.57
N ASN A 236 14.84 -5.13 13.97
CA ASN A 236 15.65 -6.06 14.76
C ASN A 236 16.63 -6.90 13.92
N GLY A 237 16.71 -6.68 12.61
CA GLY A 237 17.62 -7.37 11.70
C GLY A 237 17.20 -8.79 11.33
N ALA A 238 15.91 -9.12 11.44
CA ALA A 238 15.41 -10.38 10.90
C ALA A 238 15.49 -10.38 9.37
N PRO A 239 15.91 -11.49 8.74
CA PRO A 239 15.93 -11.60 7.28
C PRO A 239 14.50 -11.52 6.72
N ASP A 240 14.36 -10.98 5.51
CA ASP A 240 13.07 -10.72 4.85
C ASP A 240 12.15 -11.94 4.76
N GLN A 241 12.72 -13.14 4.61
CA GLN A 241 11.99 -14.39 4.53
C GLN A 241 11.35 -14.80 5.87
N GLU A 242 11.83 -14.25 6.98
CA GLU A 242 11.33 -14.49 8.34
C GLU A 242 10.37 -13.39 8.82
N TRP A 243 10.12 -12.35 8.02
CA TRP A 243 9.18 -11.31 8.41
C TRP A 243 7.76 -11.88 8.59
N PRO A 244 7.03 -11.48 9.66
CA PRO A 244 5.79 -12.13 10.10
C PRO A 244 4.56 -11.74 9.27
N TYR A 245 4.65 -11.79 7.94
CA TYR A 245 3.51 -11.61 7.05
C TYR A 245 2.41 -12.64 7.34
N SER A 246 1.21 -12.15 7.57
CA SER A 246 0.05 -12.96 7.96
C SER A 246 -1.27 -12.38 7.41
N PRO A 247 -2.37 -13.14 7.47
CA PRO A 247 -3.71 -12.60 7.25
C PRO A 247 -4.01 -11.32 8.07
N LYS A 248 -3.47 -11.20 9.29
CA LYS A 248 -3.64 -10.00 10.13
C LYS A 248 -2.81 -8.81 9.64
N SER A 249 -1.66 -9.04 8.99
CA SER A 249 -0.91 -7.96 8.32
C SER A 249 -1.65 -7.46 7.08
N ASP A 250 -2.32 -8.35 6.33
CA ASP A 250 -3.22 -7.94 5.24
C ASP A 250 -4.41 -7.14 5.77
N VAL A 251 -4.97 -7.49 6.94
CA VAL A 251 -6.03 -6.66 7.57
C VAL A 251 -5.55 -5.25 7.89
N TYR A 252 -4.32 -5.10 8.40
CA TYR A 252 -3.74 -3.77 8.62
C TYR A 252 -3.70 -2.96 7.31
N TYR A 253 -3.13 -3.56 6.26
CA TYR A 253 -3.04 -2.92 4.95
C TYR A 253 -4.39 -2.76 4.24
N PHE A 254 -5.39 -3.57 4.57
CA PHE A 254 -6.77 -3.36 4.14
C PHE A 254 -7.29 -2.04 4.68
N GLY A 255 -7.08 -1.75 5.97
CA GLY A 255 -7.42 -0.45 6.56
C GLY A 255 -6.73 0.71 5.84
N ILE A 256 -5.43 0.60 5.60
CA ILE A 256 -4.66 1.58 4.82
C ILE A 256 -5.28 1.78 3.42
N THR A 257 -5.59 0.68 2.75
CA THR A 257 -6.19 0.68 1.41
C THR A 257 -7.59 1.31 1.40
N ILE A 258 -8.40 1.16 2.46
CA ILE A 258 -9.68 1.89 2.60
C ILE A 258 -9.43 3.39 2.56
N ALA A 259 -8.48 3.88 3.36
CA ALA A 259 -8.18 5.31 3.43
C ALA A 259 -7.73 5.84 2.06
N GLU A 260 -6.77 5.15 1.43
CA GLU A 260 -6.25 5.55 0.12
C GLU A 260 -7.33 5.49 -0.98
N LEU A 261 -8.18 4.46 -1.00
CA LEU A 261 -9.26 4.31 -1.98
C LEU A 261 -10.37 5.34 -1.78
N VAL A 262 -10.81 5.55 -0.55
CA VAL A 262 -11.90 6.49 -0.26
C VAL A 262 -11.43 7.92 -0.49
N ILE A 263 -10.24 8.28 -0.04
CA ILE A 263 -9.70 9.64 -0.21
C ILE A 263 -9.17 9.86 -1.64
N GLN A 264 -8.77 8.79 -2.33
CA GLN A 264 -8.09 8.80 -3.62
C GLN A 264 -6.79 9.61 -3.58
N ASN A 265 -6.01 9.36 -2.54
CA ASN A 265 -4.69 9.92 -2.35
C ASN A 265 -3.84 8.89 -1.59
N ALA A 266 -2.55 8.80 -1.88
CA ALA A 266 -1.64 7.95 -1.13
C ALA A 266 -0.75 8.85 -0.27
N PRO A 267 -0.59 8.62 1.03
CA PRO A 267 0.31 9.44 1.84
C PRO A 267 1.76 9.19 1.44
N ARG A 268 2.60 10.18 1.73
CA ARG A 268 4.06 10.10 1.57
C ARG A 268 4.71 9.36 2.74
N THR A 269 4.07 9.35 3.92
CA THR A 269 4.58 8.66 5.11
C THR A 269 3.49 7.84 5.82
N PRO A 270 3.86 6.76 6.55
CA PRO A 270 2.92 6.01 7.38
C PRO A 270 2.29 6.81 8.54
N TRP A 271 2.84 7.97 8.92
CA TRP A 271 2.33 8.73 10.07
C TRP A 271 1.23 9.72 9.70
N GLN A 272 1.06 10.04 8.41
CA GLN A 272 -0.04 10.88 7.93
C GLN A 272 -1.41 10.27 8.21
N TYR A 273 -1.49 8.93 8.19
CA TYR A 273 -2.66 8.11 8.49
C TYR A 273 -3.30 8.42 9.86
N PHE A 274 -2.54 8.97 10.82
CA PHE A 274 -3.05 9.34 12.13
C PHE A 274 -3.40 10.84 12.18
N GLY A 275 -4.70 11.16 12.22
CA GLY A 275 -5.22 12.52 12.37
C GLY A 275 -6.02 13.01 11.16
N ASN A 276 -5.42 13.84 10.31
CA ASN A 276 -6.12 14.51 9.20
C ASN A 276 -6.44 13.59 8.02
N PHE A 277 -5.80 12.42 7.94
CA PHE A 277 -5.92 11.47 6.83
C PHE A 277 -6.70 10.21 7.24
N VAL A 278 -7.90 10.43 7.78
CA VAL A 278 -8.85 9.36 8.12
C VAL A 278 -9.95 9.39 7.06
N PRO A 279 -10.36 8.25 6.48
CA PRO A 279 -11.47 8.25 5.54
C PRO A 279 -12.73 8.78 6.24
N PRO A 280 -13.56 9.61 5.59
CA PRO A 280 -14.76 10.15 6.21
C PRO A 280 -15.72 9.03 6.65
N PRO A 281 -16.57 9.28 7.67
CA PRO A 281 -17.68 8.40 8.00
C PRO A 281 -18.50 8.08 6.75
N PRO A 282 -18.94 6.83 6.57
CA PRO A 282 -18.96 5.76 7.58
C PRO A 282 -17.74 4.81 7.59
N PHE A 283 -16.65 5.14 6.88
CA PHE A 283 -15.50 4.23 6.72
C PHE A 283 -14.41 4.38 7.80
N ASP A 284 -14.45 5.46 8.58
CA ASP A 284 -13.51 5.79 9.64
C ASP A 284 -13.42 4.70 10.73
N HIS A 285 -14.56 4.15 11.15
CA HIS A 285 -14.59 3.11 12.17
C HIS A 285 -13.81 1.86 11.74
N ILE A 286 -14.06 1.38 10.52
CA ILE A 286 -13.41 0.19 9.94
C ILE A 286 -11.91 0.42 9.79
N TYR A 287 -11.54 1.62 9.33
CA TYR A 287 -10.15 2.04 9.24
C TYR A 287 -9.45 1.93 10.61
N HIS A 288 -10.02 2.51 11.67
CA HIS A 288 -9.40 2.51 13.00
C HIS A 288 -9.31 1.12 13.64
N THR A 289 -10.24 0.21 13.36
CA THR A 289 -10.18 -1.17 13.88
C THR A 289 -9.13 -2.01 13.14
N CYS A 290 -8.89 -1.76 11.85
CA CYS A 290 -7.84 -2.42 11.08
C CYS A 290 -6.42 -2.02 11.53
N LEU A 291 -6.22 -0.76 11.94
CA LEU A 291 -4.90 -0.19 12.25
C LEU A 291 -4.40 -0.44 13.70
N LYS A 292 -4.91 -1.46 14.39
CA LYS A 292 -4.42 -1.80 15.74
C LYS A 292 -2.97 -2.28 15.70
N THR A 293 -2.16 -1.80 16.64
CA THR A 293 -0.74 -2.16 16.74
C THR A 293 -0.55 -3.65 16.93
N ASN A 294 -1.28 -4.24 17.89
CA ASN A 294 -1.29 -5.68 18.10
C ASN A 294 -2.14 -6.37 17.00
N PRO A 295 -1.58 -7.32 16.23
CA PRO A 295 -2.30 -8.06 15.19
C PRO A 295 -3.55 -8.79 15.68
N ASP A 296 -3.55 -9.25 16.94
CA ASP A 296 -4.67 -10.00 17.51
C ASP A 296 -5.90 -9.12 17.76
N ASP A 297 -5.69 -7.82 18.02
CA ASP A 297 -6.76 -6.85 18.25
C ASP A 297 -7.43 -6.36 16.95
N ARG A 298 -6.87 -6.71 15.78
CA ARG A 298 -7.46 -6.37 14.48
C ARG A 298 -8.64 -7.30 14.18
N PRO A 299 -9.72 -6.82 13.55
CA PRO A 299 -10.85 -7.67 13.18
C PRO A 299 -10.45 -8.74 12.15
N THR A 300 -11.27 -9.76 12.01
CA THR A 300 -11.26 -10.69 10.89
C THR A 300 -11.86 -10.02 9.64
N LEU A 301 -11.54 -10.54 8.45
CA LEU A 301 -12.17 -10.07 7.21
C LEU A 301 -13.69 -10.30 7.19
N ALA A 302 -14.19 -11.33 7.89
CA ALA A 302 -15.62 -11.56 8.04
C ALA A 302 -16.29 -10.44 8.87
N GLU A 303 -15.68 -10.04 9.98
CA GLU A 303 -16.18 -8.91 10.78
C GLU A 303 -16.09 -7.59 9.99
N ILE A 304 -15.03 -7.37 9.21
CA ILE A 304 -14.94 -6.21 8.31
C ILE A 304 -16.07 -6.23 7.28
N LYS A 305 -16.39 -7.39 6.71
CA LYS A 305 -17.50 -7.55 5.78
C LYS A 305 -18.83 -7.16 6.42
N GLU A 306 -19.10 -7.66 7.63
CA GLU A 306 -20.30 -7.32 8.39
C GLU A 306 -20.38 -5.81 8.69
N MET A 307 -19.26 -5.18 9.07
CA MET A 307 -19.19 -3.73 9.25
C MET A 307 -19.55 -2.99 7.96
N LEU A 308 -19.00 -3.39 6.80
CA LEU A 308 -19.32 -2.79 5.50
C LEU A 308 -20.79 -3.02 5.08
N GLU A 309 -21.34 -4.20 5.35
CA GLU A 309 -22.74 -4.52 5.05
C GLU A 309 -23.72 -3.71 5.92
N SER A 310 -23.32 -3.38 7.15
CA SER A 310 -24.11 -2.56 8.08
C SER A 310 -24.17 -1.06 7.72
N ILE A 311 -23.31 -0.60 6.81
CA ILE A 311 -23.31 0.80 6.36
C ILE A 311 -24.61 1.09 5.60
N ILE A 312 -25.41 2.01 6.16
CA ILE A 312 -26.63 2.52 5.55
C ILE A 312 -26.25 3.46 4.40
N VAL A 313 -26.79 3.21 3.21
CA VAL A 313 -26.54 3.93 1.95
C VAL A 313 -27.81 4.54 1.38
#